data_AF-A0A9P8EYF3-F1
#
_entry.id   AF-A0A9P8EYF3-F1
#
_cell.length_a   1.000
_cell.length_b   1.000
_cell.length_c   1.000
_cell.angle_alpha   90.00
_cell.angle_beta   90.00
_cell.angle_gamma   90.00
#
_symmetry.space_group_name_H-M   'P 1'
#
loop_
_entity.id
_entity.type
_entity.pdbx_description
1 polymer ?
#
loop_
_entity_poly.entity_id
_entity_poly.type
_entity_poly.pdbx_seq_one_letter_code
_entity_poly.pdbx_strand_id
1 'polypeptide(L)'
;YGFIFADLILHDYIIERETSNMPAVIKQETATRSIIGVSTKKQNGKNIETVTKREIYSPLLLANTSPLPDDFIRNRRKMRSVTPLLPCLRALWDFERNHHHLPDQNSKSDLAEFTRMATNKLKELQMPAETLTAEFLRSFLHNIGSEIVPTAAFVGGRLAEDVINVLGKREQPIQNFVMFDGENFDGPI
;
A
#
# COMPACT_ATOMS: atom_id res chain seq x y z
N TYR A 1 2.46 8.31 -11.85
CA TYR A 1 2.23 7.63 -10.55
C TYR A 1 0.87 6.96 -10.53
N GLY A 2 0.67 5.97 -9.68
CA GLY A 2 -0.63 5.35 -9.46
C GLY A 2 -0.72 4.70 -8.08
N PHE A 3 -1.92 4.32 -7.68
CA PHE A 3 -2.13 3.57 -6.45
C PHE A 3 -3.29 2.59 -6.62
N ILE A 4 -3.30 1.55 -5.77
CA ILE A 4 -4.42 0.64 -5.58
C ILE A 4 -4.81 0.73 -4.12
N PHE A 5 -6.10 0.78 -3.85
CA PHE A 5 -6.64 0.65 -2.51
C PHE A 5 -7.63 -0.52 -2.46
N ALA A 6 -7.51 -1.37 -1.45
CA ALA A 6 -8.41 -2.48 -1.20
C ALA A 6 -9.01 -2.37 0.21
N ASP A 7 -10.34 -2.49 0.29
CA ASP A 7 -11.08 -2.67 1.52
C ASP A 7 -12.11 -3.79 1.31
N LEU A 8 -11.73 -5.01 1.69
CA LEU A 8 -12.59 -6.19 1.61
C LEU A 8 -13.40 -6.40 2.89
N ILE A 9 -13.35 -5.46 3.84
CA ILE A 9 -13.90 -5.53 5.20
C ILE A 9 -13.25 -6.67 6.02
N LEU A 10 -13.56 -7.90 5.64
CA LEU A 10 -13.04 -9.13 6.19
C LEU A 10 -12.97 -10.15 5.05
N HIS A 11 -11.79 -10.68 4.79
CA HIS A 11 -11.56 -11.63 3.71
C HIS A 11 -10.87 -12.90 4.21
N ASP A 12 -11.52 -14.04 3.99
CA ASP A 12 -10.96 -15.36 4.27
C ASP A 12 -10.43 -15.99 2.98
N TYR A 13 -9.18 -16.45 3.04
CA TYR A 13 -8.47 -17.02 1.89
C TYR A 13 -7.63 -18.23 2.31
N ILE A 14 -7.26 -19.05 1.32
CA ILE A 14 -6.57 -20.33 1.55
C ILE A 14 -5.20 -20.31 0.88
N ILE A 15 -4.19 -20.75 1.62
CA ILE A 15 -2.84 -21.03 1.11
C ILE A 15 -2.59 -22.52 1.21
N GLU A 16 -2.22 -23.14 0.10
CA GLU A 16 -1.72 -24.52 0.07
C GLU A 16 -0.21 -24.51 -0.12
N ARG A 17 0.50 -25.26 0.72
CA ARG A 17 1.97 -25.35 0.67
C ARG A 17 2.45 -26.71 1.14
N GLU A 18 3.64 -27.11 0.71
CA GLU A 18 4.31 -28.26 1.34
C GLU A 18 4.57 -27.95 2.82
N THR A 19 4.36 -28.95 3.68
CA THR A 19 4.55 -28.81 5.12
C THR A 19 5.95 -28.29 5.43
N SER A 20 6.01 -27.15 6.12
CA SER A 20 7.27 -26.56 6.56
C SER A 20 7.78 -27.25 7.84
N ASN A 21 9.06 -27.08 8.17
CA ASN A 21 9.62 -27.57 9.44
C ASN A 21 8.92 -26.98 10.68
N MET A 22 8.23 -25.84 10.53
CA MET A 22 7.34 -25.29 11.54
C MET A 22 5.87 -25.47 11.09
N PRO A 23 5.05 -26.25 11.82
CA PRO A 23 3.64 -26.39 11.49
C PRO A 23 2.90 -25.06 11.68
N ALA A 24 1.92 -24.77 10.83
CA ALA A 24 1.03 -23.64 11.05
C ALA A 24 0.18 -23.89 12.31
N VAL A 25 0.03 -22.83 13.10
CA VAL A 25 -0.78 -22.84 14.31
C VAL A 25 -1.83 -21.73 14.17
N ILE A 26 -3.05 -22.01 14.62
CA ILE A 26 -4.11 -21.00 14.71
C ILE A 26 -3.65 -19.91 15.67
N LYS A 27 -3.35 -18.73 15.12
CA LYS A 27 -2.89 -17.57 15.86
C LYS A 27 -3.05 -16.31 15.02
N GLN A 28 -2.97 -15.17 15.69
CA GLN A 28 -2.78 -13.89 15.02
C GLN A 28 -1.34 -13.78 14.49
N GLU A 29 -1.18 -13.46 13.21
CA GLU A 29 0.12 -13.28 12.55
C GLU A 29 0.54 -11.81 12.53
N THR A 30 -0.39 -10.91 12.22
CA THR A 30 -0.19 -9.45 12.19
C THR A 30 -1.38 -8.75 12.86
N ALA A 31 -1.35 -7.42 12.95
CA ALA A 31 -2.49 -6.65 13.46
C ALA A 31 -3.79 -6.89 12.65
N THR A 32 -3.67 -7.21 11.37
CA THR A 32 -4.79 -7.38 10.43
C THR A 32 -5.03 -8.85 10.04
N ARG A 33 -4.05 -9.73 10.26
CA ARG A 33 -4.07 -11.12 9.78
C ARG A 33 -4.06 -12.16 10.88
N SER A 34 -4.87 -13.20 10.70
CA SER A 34 -4.86 -14.39 11.55
C SER A 34 -4.97 -15.69 10.74
N ILE A 35 -4.37 -16.76 11.25
CA ILE A 35 -4.66 -18.13 10.83
C ILE A 35 -5.88 -18.59 11.60
N ILE A 36 -6.94 -18.97 10.88
CA ILE A 36 -8.22 -19.42 11.47
C ILE A 36 -8.47 -20.91 11.27
N GLY A 37 -7.70 -21.58 10.41
CA GLY A 37 -7.80 -23.01 10.18
C GLY A 37 -6.52 -23.60 9.60
N VAL A 38 -6.19 -24.82 10.00
CA VAL A 38 -5.05 -25.58 9.46
C VAL A 38 -5.52 -27.02 9.24
N SER A 39 -5.25 -27.56 8.06
CA SER A 39 -5.47 -28.98 7.76
C SER A 39 -4.30 -29.54 6.96
N THR A 40 -4.03 -30.83 7.10
CA THR A 40 -2.94 -31.51 6.41
C THR A 40 -3.48 -32.67 5.60
N LYS A 41 -3.05 -32.79 4.35
CA LYS A 41 -3.40 -33.89 3.46
C LYS A 41 -2.13 -34.47 2.84
N LYS A 42 -2.10 -35.78 2.63
CA LYS A 42 -1.00 -36.44 1.92
C LYS A 42 -1.37 -36.55 0.45
N GLN A 43 -0.60 -35.91 -0.44
CA GLN A 43 -0.81 -35.92 -1.88
C GLN A 43 0.51 -36.23 -2.59
N ASN A 44 0.50 -37.20 -3.50
CA ASN A 44 1.70 -37.65 -4.24
C ASN A 44 2.92 -37.96 -3.35
N GLY A 45 2.68 -38.56 -2.17
CA GLY A 45 3.74 -38.91 -1.22
C GLY A 45 4.26 -37.75 -0.36
N LYS A 46 3.85 -36.50 -0.64
CA LYS A 46 4.19 -35.32 0.14
C LYS A 46 3.05 -34.91 1.07
N ASN A 47 3.39 -34.31 2.21
CA ASN A 47 2.42 -33.73 3.14
C ASN A 47 2.18 -32.27 2.74
N ILE A 48 0.97 -31.97 2.27
CA ILE A 48 0.51 -30.63 1.91
C ILE A 48 -0.31 -30.07 3.07
N GLU A 49 0.04 -28.87 3.49
CA GLU A 49 -0.65 -28.08 4.49
C GLU A 49 -1.57 -27.07 3.80
N THR A 50 -2.85 -27.10 4.15
CA THR A 50 -3.85 -26.11 3.75
C THR A 50 -4.11 -25.19 4.95
N VAL A 51 -3.71 -23.93 4.83
CA VAL A 51 -3.85 -22.90 5.87
C VAL A 51 -4.94 -21.92 5.45
N THR A 52 -6.02 -21.85 6.24
CA THR A 52 -7.06 -20.82 6.07
C THR A 52 -6.69 -19.60 6.90
N LYS A 53 -6.60 -18.46 6.23
CA LYS A 53 -6.23 -17.17 6.81
C LYS A 53 -7.38 -16.19 6.67
N ARG A 54 -7.42 -15.23 7.58
CA ARG A 54 -8.35 -14.11 7.61
C ARG A 54 -7.57 -12.81 7.62
N GLU A 55 -7.93 -11.90 6.73
CA GLU A 55 -7.44 -10.53 6.68
C GLU A 55 -8.59 -9.57 7.03
N ILE A 56 -8.31 -8.58 7.88
CA ILE A 56 -9.25 -7.54 8.29
C ILE A 56 -8.77 -6.21 7.71
N TYR A 57 -9.67 -5.51 7.06
CA TYR A 57 -9.38 -4.28 6.35
C TYR A 57 -9.82 -3.04 7.14
N SER A 58 -9.34 -1.89 6.70
CA SER A 58 -9.72 -0.59 7.26
C SER A 58 -10.18 0.32 6.13
N PRO A 59 -11.29 1.06 6.31
CA PRO A 59 -11.76 2.02 5.33
C PRO A 59 -10.70 3.05 4.96
N LEU A 60 -10.80 3.57 3.74
CA LEU A 60 -9.85 4.55 3.18
C LEU A 60 -9.62 5.73 4.12
N LEU A 61 -10.67 6.23 4.78
CA LEU A 61 -10.56 7.34 5.72
C LEU A 61 -9.60 7.05 6.90
N LEU A 62 -9.66 5.84 7.45
CA LEU A 62 -8.78 5.41 8.55
C LEU A 62 -7.39 5.06 8.04
N ALA A 63 -7.30 4.36 6.89
CA ALA A 63 -6.02 4.02 6.27
C ALA A 63 -5.23 5.27 5.83
N ASN A 64 -5.92 6.33 5.41
CA ASN A 64 -5.31 7.59 5.01
C ASN A 64 -4.73 8.40 6.17
N THR A 65 -5.20 8.15 7.40
CA THR A 65 -4.77 8.89 8.60
C THR A 65 -3.93 8.03 9.54
N SER A 66 -3.75 6.74 9.22
CA SER A 66 -2.97 5.84 10.06
C SER A 66 -1.48 6.22 10.11
N PRO A 67 -0.82 6.04 11.27
CA PRO A 67 0.63 6.10 11.35
C PRO A 67 1.27 4.90 10.65
N LEU A 68 2.58 4.99 10.39
CA LEU A 68 3.33 3.81 9.95
C LEU A 68 3.38 2.75 11.07
N PRO A 69 3.50 1.45 10.72
CA PRO A 69 3.69 0.40 11.70
C PRO A 69 4.93 0.63 12.58
N ASP A 70 4.84 0.22 13.85
CA ASP A 70 5.93 0.35 14.83
C ASP A 70 7.26 -0.25 14.36
N ASP A 71 7.22 -1.35 13.62
CA ASP A 71 8.40 -2.03 13.10
C ASP A 71 9.06 -1.26 11.95
N PHE A 72 8.30 -0.44 11.23
CA PHE A 72 8.83 0.55 10.30
C PHE A 72 9.48 1.67 11.09
N ILE A 73 8.75 2.32 12.00
CA ILE A 73 9.24 3.47 12.79
C ILE A 73 10.56 3.15 13.50
N ARG A 74 10.67 1.97 14.11
CA ARG A 74 11.87 1.53 14.84
C ARG A 74 13.04 1.15 13.92
N ASN A 75 12.80 0.90 12.63
CA ASN A 75 13.81 0.46 11.67
C ASN A 75 14.01 1.49 10.56
N ARG A 76 15.09 2.27 10.67
CA ARG A 76 15.43 3.32 9.70
C ARG A 76 15.57 2.82 8.25
N ARG A 77 15.95 1.55 8.04
CA ARG A 77 16.02 0.97 6.69
C ARG A 77 14.62 0.73 6.10
N LYS A 78 13.68 0.22 6.91
CA LYS A 78 12.27 0.08 6.50
C LYS A 78 11.58 1.43 6.33
N MET A 79 11.90 2.42 7.17
CA MET A 79 11.40 3.79 6.97
C MET A 79 11.83 4.36 5.61
N ARG A 80 13.07 4.10 5.19
CA ARG A 80 13.59 4.58 3.90
C ARG A 80 12.98 3.88 2.70
N SER A 81 12.37 2.70 2.87
CA SER A 81 11.61 2.05 1.79
C SER A 81 10.18 2.56 1.68
N VAL A 82 9.72 3.42 2.60
CA VAL A 82 8.42 4.09 2.44
C VAL A 82 8.57 5.17 1.39
N THR A 83 7.77 5.05 0.33
CA THR A 83 7.81 5.98 -0.80
C THR A 83 7.38 7.39 -0.37
N PRO A 84 8.06 8.46 -0.84
CA PRO A 84 7.59 9.84 -0.65
C PRO A 84 6.27 10.12 -1.38
N LEU A 85 5.79 9.20 -2.23
CA LEU A 85 4.47 9.26 -2.84
C LEU A 85 3.34 9.22 -1.79
N LEU A 86 3.54 8.52 -0.66
CA LEU A 86 2.55 8.42 0.41
C LEU A 86 2.18 9.78 1.04
N PRO A 87 3.13 10.56 1.60
CA PRO A 87 2.81 11.88 2.12
C PRO A 87 2.31 12.84 1.04
N CYS A 88 2.78 12.73 -0.22
CA CYS A 88 2.29 13.56 -1.33
C CYS A 88 0.83 13.27 -1.70
N LEU A 89 0.42 12.00 -1.77
CA LEU A 89 -0.98 11.64 -2.02
C LEU A 89 -1.90 12.07 -0.88
N ARG A 90 -1.47 11.87 0.38
CA ARG A 90 -2.19 12.37 1.56
C ARG A 90 -2.38 13.89 1.49
N ALA A 91 -1.32 14.63 1.14
CA ALA A 91 -1.38 16.07 1.00
C ALA A 91 -2.24 16.52 -0.19
N LEU A 92 -2.22 15.78 -1.31
CA LEU A 92 -3.02 16.07 -2.49
C LEU A 92 -4.52 15.99 -2.20
N TRP A 93 -4.97 14.92 -1.53
CA TRP A 93 -6.38 14.78 -1.17
C TRP A 93 -6.83 15.85 -0.16
N ASP A 94 -5.98 16.21 0.79
CA ASP A 94 -6.28 17.29 1.73
C ASP A 94 -6.32 18.65 1.01
N PHE A 95 -5.42 18.89 0.05
CA PHE A 95 -5.38 20.12 -0.75
C PHE A 95 -6.66 20.25 -1.59
N GLU A 96 -7.01 19.20 -2.35
CA GLU A 96 -8.21 19.17 -3.19
C GLU A 96 -9.48 19.36 -2.36
N ARG A 97 -9.54 18.75 -1.17
CA ARG A 97 -10.65 18.93 -0.22
C ARG A 97 -10.78 20.38 0.26
N ASN A 98 -9.66 21.03 0.57
CA ASN A 98 -9.65 22.38 1.16
C ASN A 98 -9.83 23.49 0.12
N HIS A 99 -9.32 23.29 -1.10
CA HIS A 99 -9.27 24.32 -2.14
C HIS A 99 -10.23 24.07 -3.30
N HIS A 100 -10.81 22.86 -3.41
CA HIS A 100 -11.71 22.46 -4.49
C HIS A 100 -11.09 22.51 -5.90
N HIS A 101 -9.77 22.44 -5.98
CA HIS A 101 -9.00 22.25 -7.21
C HIS A 101 -7.69 21.51 -6.92
N LEU A 102 -7.03 21.01 -7.96
CA LEU A 102 -5.69 20.43 -7.87
C LEU A 102 -4.62 21.54 -7.75
N PRO A 103 -3.45 21.28 -7.13
CA PRO A 103 -2.38 22.26 -7.06
C PRO A 103 -1.91 22.67 -8.46
N ASP A 104 -1.92 23.98 -8.78
CA ASP A 104 -1.38 24.48 -10.04
C ASP A 104 0.14 24.70 -9.95
N GLN A 105 0.90 24.02 -10.80
CA GLN A 105 2.35 24.17 -10.89
C GLN A 105 2.81 25.59 -11.27
N ASN A 106 1.94 26.41 -11.86
CA ASN A 106 2.24 27.80 -12.20
C ASN A 106 1.87 28.78 -11.07
N SER A 107 1.09 28.34 -10.09
CA SER A 107 0.66 29.13 -8.94
C SER A 107 1.67 29.06 -7.81
N LYS A 108 2.36 30.17 -7.53
CA LYS A 108 3.31 30.23 -6.41
C LYS A 108 2.66 29.96 -5.06
N SER A 109 1.39 30.36 -4.87
CA SER A 109 0.65 30.09 -3.63
C SER A 109 0.38 28.60 -3.47
N ASP A 110 -0.06 27.94 -4.53
CA ASP A 110 -0.40 26.51 -4.50
C ASP A 110 0.84 25.67 -4.25
N LEU A 111 1.94 26.00 -4.93
CA LEU A 111 3.23 25.33 -4.72
C LEU A 111 3.71 25.44 -3.27
N ALA A 112 3.63 26.64 -2.68
CA ALA A 112 4.05 26.87 -1.30
C ALA A 112 3.16 26.10 -0.31
N GLU A 113 1.85 26.15 -0.52
CA GLU A 113 0.86 25.49 0.33
C GLU A 113 0.96 23.97 0.23
N PHE A 114 1.02 23.42 -0.98
CA PHE A 114 1.20 21.98 -1.21
C PHE A 114 2.50 21.47 -0.60
N THR A 115 3.62 22.18 -0.80
CA THR A 115 4.91 21.81 -0.20
C THR A 115 4.83 21.79 1.33
N ARG A 116 4.15 22.77 1.94
CA ARG A 116 3.90 22.83 3.38
C ARG A 116 3.07 21.63 3.84
N MET A 117 1.99 21.29 3.14
CA MET A 117 1.12 20.17 3.46
C MET A 117 1.85 18.82 3.34
N ALA A 118 2.56 18.59 2.23
CA ALA A 118 3.36 17.38 2.02
C ALA A 118 4.46 17.22 3.09
N THR A 119 5.13 18.31 3.46
CA THR A 119 6.13 18.31 4.54
C THR A 119 5.50 17.97 5.89
N ASN A 120 4.29 18.44 6.17
CA ASN A 120 3.57 18.09 7.40
C ASN A 120 3.18 16.60 7.42
N LYS A 121 2.66 16.07 6.31
CA LYS A 121 2.34 14.63 6.19
C LYS A 121 3.58 13.75 6.35
N LEU A 122 4.71 14.18 5.80
CA LEU A 122 5.99 13.50 5.99
C LEU A 122 6.39 13.41 7.47
N LYS A 123 6.22 14.50 8.21
CA LYS A 123 6.50 14.57 9.65
C LYS A 123 5.52 13.73 10.48
N GLU A 124 4.23 13.75 10.13
CA GLU A 124 3.20 12.89 10.76
C GLU A 124 3.57 11.40 10.62
N LEU A 125 4.09 11.01 9.46
CA LEU A 125 4.61 9.67 9.18
C LEU A 125 6.00 9.40 9.78
N GLN A 126 6.62 10.36 10.47
CA GLN A 126 7.97 10.28 11.04
C GLN A 126 9.05 9.93 10.01
N MET A 127 8.81 10.25 8.73
CA MET A 127 9.75 9.99 7.66
C MET A 127 10.89 11.04 7.67
N PRO A 128 12.12 10.67 7.25
CA PRO A 128 13.22 11.62 7.17
C PRO A 128 12.94 12.73 6.16
N ALA A 129 13.28 13.99 6.49
CA ALA A 129 13.02 15.13 5.60
C ALA A 129 13.70 14.98 4.23
N GLU A 130 14.81 14.24 4.15
CA GLU A 130 15.56 14.02 2.92
C GLU A 130 14.83 13.12 1.91
N THR A 131 13.77 12.39 2.30
CA THR A 131 13.01 11.56 1.35
C THR A 131 12.12 12.41 0.43
N LEU A 132 11.72 13.60 0.86
CA LEU A 132 10.89 14.51 0.07
C LEU A 132 11.77 15.57 -0.61
N THR A 133 12.40 15.19 -1.72
CA THR A 133 13.29 16.08 -2.45
C THR A 133 12.52 17.10 -3.29
N ALA A 134 13.14 18.25 -3.59
CA ALA A 134 12.57 19.26 -4.47
C ALA A 134 12.37 18.75 -5.92
N GLU A 135 13.15 17.76 -6.32
CA GLU A 135 13.01 17.07 -7.62
C GLU A 135 11.77 16.19 -7.63
N PHE A 136 11.60 15.35 -6.61
CA PHE A 136 10.41 14.50 -6.48
C PHE A 136 9.12 15.33 -6.42
N LEU A 137 9.10 16.40 -5.63
CA LEU A 137 7.92 17.29 -5.55
C LEU A 137 7.57 17.91 -6.90
N ARG A 138 8.58 18.36 -7.66
CA ARG A 138 8.37 18.92 -9.01
C ARG A 138 7.82 17.88 -9.96
N SER A 139 8.42 16.69 -9.98
CA SER A 139 7.92 15.59 -10.81
C SER A 139 6.49 15.19 -10.44
N PHE A 140 6.22 15.02 -9.14
CA PHE A 140 4.89 14.71 -8.64
C PHE A 140 3.85 15.72 -9.13
N LEU A 141 4.09 17.02 -8.88
CA LEU A 141 3.18 18.10 -9.26
C LEU A 141 2.96 18.19 -10.78
N HIS A 142 4.03 18.01 -11.56
CA HIS A 142 3.93 18.03 -13.03
C HIS A 142 3.05 16.91 -13.59
N ASN A 143 3.09 15.76 -12.94
CA ASN A 143 2.35 14.57 -13.37
C ASN A 143 0.91 14.50 -12.79
N ILE A 144 0.48 15.45 -11.95
CA ILE A 144 -0.90 15.50 -11.46
C ILE A 144 -1.86 15.67 -12.63
N GLY A 145 -2.93 14.87 -12.66
CA GLY A 145 -3.94 14.89 -13.72
C GLY A 145 -3.48 14.27 -15.04
N SER A 146 -2.23 13.82 -15.14
CA SER A 146 -1.73 13.12 -16.33
C SER A 146 -2.04 11.63 -16.26
N GLU A 147 -2.57 11.06 -17.34
CA GLU A 147 -2.75 9.62 -17.50
C GLU A 147 -1.67 9.04 -18.43
N ILE A 148 -0.75 8.28 -17.85
CA ILE A 148 0.36 7.67 -18.59
C ILE A 148 0.00 6.21 -18.88
N VAL A 149 -0.16 5.86 -20.16
CA VAL A 149 -0.66 4.53 -20.59
C VAL A 149 0.13 3.36 -19.97
N PRO A 150 1.48 3.32 -19.96
CA PRO A 150 2.22 2.26 -19.27
C PRO A 150 1.93 2.17 -17.76
N THR A 151 1.73 3.30 -17.09
CA THR A 151 1.41 3.35 -15.66
C THR A 151 0.01 2.77 -15.42
N ALA A 152 -0.97 3.18 -16.23
CA ALA A 152 -2.34 2.66 -16.16
C ALA A 152 -2.39 1.15 -16.42
N ALA A 153 -1.65 0.65 -17.43
CA ALA A 153 -1.56 -0.76 -17.74
C ALA A 153 -0.96 -1.59 -16.59
N PHE A 154 0.11 -1.10 -15.95
CA PHE A 154 0.74 -1.79 -14.83
C PHE A 154 -0.19 -1.85 -13.61
N VAL A 155 -0.73 -0.70 -13.19
CA VAL A 155 -1.64 -0.61 -12.03
C VAL A 155 -2.92 -1.42 -12.28
N GLY A 156 -3.50 -1.31 -13.47
CA GLY A 156 -4.68 -2.07 -13.87
C GLY A 156 -4.43 -3.57 -13.92
N GLY A 157 -3.27 -4.02 -14.42
CA GLY A 157 -2.88 -5.42 -14.42
C GLY A 157 -2.77 -6.01 -13.02
N ARG A 158 -2.09 -5.30 -12.11
CA ARG A 158 -1.94 -5.73 -10.71
C ARG A 158 -3.27 -5.75 -9.97
N LEU A 159 -4.13 -4.76 -10.20
CA LEU A 159 -5.48 -4.73 -9.64
C LEU A 159 -6.32 -5.91 -10.16
N ALA A 160 -6.29 -6.19 -11.46
CA ALA A 160 -7.04 -7.30 -12.04
C ALA A 160 -6.60 -8.65 -11.48
N GLU A 161 -5.30 -8.86 -11.33
CA GLU A 161 -4.73 -10.06 -10.68
C GLU A 161 -5.23 -10.22 -9.24
N ASP A 162 -5.19 -9.14 -8.44
CA ASP A 162 -5.68 -9.16 -7.06
C ASP A 162 -7.18 -9.48 -6.99
N VAL A 163 -8.00 -8.88 -7.87
CA VAL A 163 -9.43 -9.18 -7.96
C VAL A 163 -9.66 -10.66 -8.27
N ILE A 164 -8.90 -11.26 -9.19
CA ILE A 164 -8.99 -12.70 -9.51
C ILE A 164 -8.65 -13.54 -8.28
N ASN A 165 -7.58 -13.18 -7.56
CA ASN A 165 -7.13 -13.89 -6.36
C ASN A 165 -8.16 -13.81 -5.22
N VAL A 166 -8.72 -12.63 -4.96
CA VAL A 166 -9.79 -12.39 -4.00
C VAL A 166 -11.03 -13.24 -4.32
N LEU A 167 -11.47 -13.23 -5.58
CA LEU A 167 -12.63 -14.03 -6.00
C LEU A 167 -12.36 -15.54 -5.90
N GLY A 168 -11.13 -15.96 -6.21
CA GLY A 168 -10.67 -17.33 -6.05
C GLY A 168 -10.46 -17.75 -4.60
N LYS A 169 -10.44 -16.81 -3.64
CA LYS A 169 -10.02 -17.02 -2.24
C LYS A 169 -8.66 -17.71 -2.14
N ARG A 170 -7.78 -17.38 -3.08
CA ARG A 170 -6.44 -17.93 -3.22
C ARG A 170 -5.44 -16.83 -3.00
N GLU A 171 -4.33 -17.18 -2.36
CA GLU A 171 -3.22 -16.27 -2.09
C GLU A 171 -3.61 -15.10 -1.18
N GLN A 172 -2.61 -14.34 -0.75
CA GLN A 172 -2.85 -13.17 0.07
C GLN A 172 -3.28 -12.00 -0.82
N PRO A 173 -4.46 -11.41 -0.58
CA PRO A 173 -4.87 -10.18 -1.27
C PRO A 173 -4.01 -8.97 -0.87
N ILE A 174 -4.03 -7.93 -1.69
CA ILE A 174 -3.46 -6.61 -1.37
C ILE A 174 -4.06 -6.12 -0.04
N GLN A 175 -3.20 -5.58 0.83
CA GLN A 175 -3.56 -5.06 2.15
C GLN A 175 -2.73 -3.81 2.44
N ASN A 176 -3.29 -2.61 2.59
CA ASN A 176 -4.53 -2.11 1.96
C ASN A 176 -4.22 -1.17 0.80
N PHE A 177 -2.95 -0.75 0.66
CA PHE A 177 -2.50 0.26 -0.28
C PHE A 177 -1.32 -0.28 -1.05
N VAL A 178 -1.34 -0.13 -2.37
CA VAL A 178 -0.15 -0.27 -3.20
C VAL A 178 0.10 1.07 -3.85
N MET A 179 1.34 1.51 -3.86
CA MET A 179 1.75 2.73 -4.53
C MET A 179 2.71 2.38 -5.65
N PHE A 180 2.57 3.04 -6.80
CA PHE A 180 3.39 2.80 -7.96
C PHE A 180 4.02 4.09 -8.48
N ASP A 181 5.34 4.07 -8.56
CA ASP A 181 6.18 5.08 -9.17
C ASP A 181 6.68 4.58 -10.54
N GLY A 182 6.13 5.15 -11.61
CA GLY A 182 6.48 4.78 -12.98
C GLY A 182 7.82 5.34 -13.44
N GLU A 183 8.41 6.33 -12.75
CA GLU A 183 9.71 6.90 -13.11
C GLU A 183 10.85 5.99 -12.61
N ASN A 184 10.71 5.50 -11.39
CA ASN A 184 11.69 4.57 -10.77
C ASN A 184 11.32 3.09 -10.98
N PHE A 185 10.16 2.81 -11.58
CA PHE A 185 9.56 1.48 -11.70
C PHE A 185 9.52 0.74 -10.35
N ASP A 186 9.10 1.44 -9.30
CA ASP A 186 8.99 0.92 -7.93
C ASP A 186 7.54 0.84 -7.50
N GLY A 187 7.20 -0.22 -6.76
CA GLY A 187 5.83 -0.61 -6.43
C GLY A 187 5.68 -1.16 -5.01
N PRO A 188 6.02 -0.40 -3.94
CA PRO A 188 5.88 -0.90 -2.58
C PRO A 188 4.42 -1.23 -2.25
N ILE A 189 4.22 -2.43 -1.71
CA ILE A 189 2.99 -2.94 -1.09
C ILE A 189 3.15 -2.81 0.42
#